data_AF-A0A4V1J3X0-F1
#
_entry.id   AF-A0A4V1J3X0-F1
#
_cell.length_a   1.000
_cell.length_b   1.000
_cell.length_c   1.000
_cell.angle_alpha   90.00
_cell.angle_beta   90.00
_cell.angle_gamma   90.00
#
_symmetry.space_group_name_H-M   'P 1'
#
loop_
_entity.id
_entity.type
_entity.pdbx_description
1 polymer ?
#
loop_
_entity_poly.entity_id
_entity_poly.type
_entity_poly.pdbx_seq_one_letter_code
_entity_poly.pdbx_strand_id
1 'polypeptide(L)'
;MTTNDIHATLQTYGVEAARSAIINEVSGVFAAYSIGVDPRHISLIADYMTFEGGYKAFNRKCIATNASPLAKMSFESTCKFLTDATIYGDYDVLNNPSARLVVGAPILAGTGICDVLQEAA
;
A
#
# COMPACT_ATOMS: atom_id res chain seq x y z
N MET A 1 15.64 -25.62 0.74
CA MET A 1 14.58 -25.78 1.76
C MET A 1 13.60 -24.64 1.56
N THR A 2 12.32 -24.92 1.43
CA THR A 2 11.25 -23.92 1.26
C THR A 2 10.22 -24.12 2.36
N THR A 3 9.54 -23.05 2.78
CA THR A 3 8.50 -23.08 3.81
C THR A 3 7.37 -22.13 3.41
N ASN A 4 6.16 -22.42 3.87
CA ASN A 4 4.98 -21.57 3.70
C ASN A 4 4.82 -20.52 4.82
N ASP A 5 5.66 -20.59 5.87
CA ASP A 5 5.69 -19.57 6.92
C ASP A 5 6.56 -18.38 6.49
N ILE A 6 5.88 -17.33 6.03
CA ILE A 6 6.52 -16.07 5.61
C ILE A 6 7.25 -15.39 6.77
N HIS A 7 6.70 -15.45 7.99
CA HIS A 7 7.30 -14.79 9.15
C HIS A 7 8.58 -15.52 9.58
N ALA A 8 8.57 -16.85 9.63
CA ALA A 8 9.78 -17.64 9.91
C ALA A 8 10.86 -17.40 8.85
N THR A 9 10.47 -17.27 7.58
CA THR A 9 11.39 -16.95 6.48
C THR A 9 12.02 -15.58 6.66
N LEU A 10 11.23 -14.56 7.00
CA LEU A 10 11.71 -13.20 7.26
C LEU A 10 12.75 -13.19 8.39
N GLN A 11 12.47 -13.87 9.50
CA GLN A 11 13.36 -13.90 10.67
C GLN A 11 14.68 -14.67 10.41
N THR A 12 14.64 -15.67 9.53
CA THR A 12 15.80 -16.56 9.30
C THR A 12 16.66 -16.12 8.12
N TYR A 13 16.03 -15.66 7.04
CA TYR A 13 16.67 -15.41 5.74
C TYR A 13 16.53 -13.96 5.26
N GLY A 14 15.78 -13.12 5.97
CA GLY A 14 15.60 -11.71 5.65
C GLY A 14 14.46 -11.40 4.68
N VAL A 15 14.31 -10.11 4.37
CA VAL A 15 13.12 -9.56 3.72
C VAL A 15 12.94 -9.99 2.27
N GLU A 16 14.02 -10.11 1.48
CA GLU A 16 13.93 -10.53 0.08
C GLU A 16 13.56 -12.02 -0.06
N ALA A 17 13.98 -12.85 0.89
CA ALA A 17 13.54 -14.24 0.98
C ALA A 17 12.05 -14.31 1.34
N ALA A 18 11.59 -13.48 2.27
CA ALA A 18 10.16 -13.39 2.61
C ALA A 18 9.31 -12.88 1.45
N ARG A 19 9.76 -11.85 0.73
CA ARG A 19 9.13 -11.34 -0.52
C ARG A 19 8.97 -12.47 -1.54
N SER A 20 10.04 -13.21 -1.80
CA SER A 20 10.02 -14.35 -2.73
C SER A 20 9.05 -15.45 -2.28
N ALA A 21 9.01 -15.73 -0.98
CA ALA A 21 8.06 -16.68 -0.41
C ALA A 21 6.60 -16.21 -0.60
N ILE A 22 6.28 -14.94 -0.37
CA ILE A 22 4.92 -14.38 -0.61
C ILE A 22 4.50 -14.61 -2.07
N ILE A 23 5.38 -14.30 -3.02
CA ILE A 23 5.08 -14.48 -4.46
C ILE A 23 4.76 -15.94 -4.77
N ASN A 24 5.55 -16.87 -4.24
CA ASN A 24 5.36 -18.31 -4.47
C ASN A 24 4.07 -18.83 -3.83
N GLU A 25 3.79 -18.46 -2.58
CA GLU A 25 2.58 -18.90 -1.86
C GLU A 25 1.31 -18.36 -2.51
N VAL A 26 1.26 -17.06 -2.84
CA VAL A 26 0.09 -16.45 -3.50
C VAL A 26 -0.12 -17.04 -4.89
N SER A 27 0.96 -17.23 -5.66
CA SER A 27 0.86 -17.87 -6.99
C SER A 27 0.38 -19.32 -6.87
N GLY A 28 0.81 -20.06 -5.86
CA GLY A 28 0.38 -21.42 -5.57
C GLY A 28 -1.12 -21.53 -5.32
N VAL A 29 -1.72 -20.56 -4.61
CA VAL A 29 -3.18 -20.51 -4.39
C VAL A 29 -3.93 -20.38 -5.72
N PHE A 30 -3.55 -19.44 -6.58
CA PHE A 30 -4.24 -19.25 -7.87
C PHE A 30 -4.01 -20.41 -8.83
N ALA A 31 -2.80 -21.00 -8.84
CA ALA A 31 -2.46 -22.15 -9.66
C ALA A 31 -3.32 -23.37 -9.34
N ALA A 32 -3.66 -23.60 -8.06
CA ALA A 32 -4.53 -24.70 -7.65
C ALA A 32 -5.94 -24.64 -8.27
N TYR A 33 -6.41 -23.46 -8.64
CA TYR A 33 -7.70 -23.24 -9.30
C TYR A 33 -7.58 -22.97 -10.81
N SER A 34 -6.39 -23.18 -11.39
CA SER A 34 -6.11 -22.87 -12.82
C SER A 34 -6.38 -21.40 -13.19
N ILE A 35 -6.18 -20.47 -12.25
CA ILE A 35 -6.34 -19.03 -12.47
C ILE A 35 -4.98 -18.46 -12.87
N GLY A 36 -4.88 -18.00 -14.12
CA GLY A 36 -3.68 -17.31 -14.62
C GLY A 36 -3.65 -15.86 -14.13
N VAL A 37 -2.73 -15.54 -13.22
CA VAL A 37 -2.46 -14.16 -12.78
C VAL A 37 -1.08 -13.75 -13.28
N ASP A 38 -0.99 -12.57 -13.87
CA ASP A 38 0.30 -12.03 -14.30
C ASP A 38 1.22 -11.82 -13.08
N PRO A 39 2.47 -12.33 -13.11
CA PRO A 39 3.41 -12.19 -11.99
C PRO A 39 3.64 -10.75 -11.55
N ARG A 40 3.47 -9.76 -12.44
CA ARG A 40 3.62 -8.32 -12.14
C ARG A 40 2.64 -7.83 -11.08
N HIS A 41 1.43 -8.40 -11.02
CA HIS A 41 0.45 -8.04 -9.99
C HIS A 41 0.85 -8.57 -8.62
N ILE A 42 1.26 -9.83 -8.57
CA ILE A 42 1.66 -10.49 -7.32
C ILE A 42 2.97 -9.88 -6.81
N SER A 43 3.92 -9.57 -7.70
CA SER A 43 5.16 -8.90 -7.31
C SER A 43 4.89 -7.52 -6.71
N LEU A 44 4.00 -6.71 -7.30
CA LEU A 44 3.67 -5.39 -6.75
C LEU A 44 3.06 -5.50 -5.35
N ILE A 45 2.20 -6.50 -5.12
CA ILE A 45 1.61 -6.78 -3.81
C ILE A 45 2.71 -7.18 -2.81
N ALA A 46 3.58 -8.13 -3.17
CA ALA A 46 4.67 -8.56 -2.30
C ALA A 46 5.58 -7.39 -1.91
N ASP A 47 5.88 -6.51 -2.87
CA ASP A 47 6.78 -5.35 -2.65
C ASP A 47 6.15 -4.36 -1.69
N TYR A 48 4.85 -4.11 -1.84
CA TYR A 48 4.11 -3.30 -0.90
C TYR A 48 4.01 -3.94 0.50
N MET A 49 3.99 -5.27 0.59
CA MET A 49 4.00 -5.95 1.89
C MET A 49 5.38 -5.88 2.56
N THR A 50 6.46 -5.67 1.80
CA THR A 50 7.84 -5.78 2.32
C THR A 50 8.68 -4.50 2.24
N PHE A 51 8.16 -3.38 1.71
CA PHE A 51 8.96 -2.16 1.47
C PHE A 51 9.56 -1.53 2.74
N GLU A 52 8.99 -1.78 3.91
CA GLU A 52 9.52 -1.28 5.21
C GLU A 52 10.57 -2.23 5.81
N GLY A 53 11.04 -3.25 5.06
CA GLY A 53 11.99 -4.25 5.54
C GLY A 53 11.37 -5.36 6.39
N GLY A 54 10.04 -5.38 6.52
CA GLY A 54 9.30 -6.32 7.35
C GLY A 54 8.17 -7.05 6.60
N TYR A 55 7.17 -7.51 7.35
CA TYR A 55 5.95 -8.12 6.81
C TYR A 55 4.73 -7.28 7.20
N LYS A 56 4.25 -6.48 6.25
CA LYS A 56 3.13 -5.56 6.41
C LYS A 56 1.90 -6.10 5.69
N ALA A 57 0.85 -6.39 6.45
CA ALA A 57 -0.42 -6.88 5.91
C ALA A 57 -1.34 -5.72 5.48
N PHE A 58 -2.37 -6.03 4.69
CA PHE A 58 -3.42 -5.06 4.32
C PHE A 58 -4.53 -5.03 5.38
N ASN A 59 -4.29 -4.34 6.49
CA ASN A 59 -5.27 -4.22 7.58
C ASN A 59 -5.19 -2.88 8.31
N ARG A 60 -6.10 -2.67 9.26
CA ARG A 60 -6.23 -1.46 10.08
C ARG A 60 -4.99 -1.06 10.89
N LYS A 61 -4.16 -2.03 11.29
CA LYS A 61 -2.94 -1.74 12.05
C LYS A 61 -1.87 -1.19 11.11
N CYS A 62 -1.76 -1.77 9.92
CA CYS A 62 -0.75 -1.39 8.94
C CYS A 62 -1.10 -0.11 8.18
N ILE A 63 -2.37 0.21 7.98
CA ILE A 63 -2.76 1.49 7.38
C ILE A 63 -2.45 2.69 8.28
N ALA A 64 -2.28 2.48 9.59
CA ALA A 64 -1.92 3.55 10.53
C ALA A 64 -0.55 4.18 10.19
N THR A 65 0.33 3.47 9.47
CA THR A 65 1.62 4.02 9.01
C THR A 65 1.51 4.80 7.69
N ASN A 66 0.30 4.93 7.12
CA ASN A 66 0.08 5.76 5.95
C ASN A 66 0.25 7.25 6.30
N ALA A 67 0.96 7.97 5.44
CA ALA A 67 1.29 9.38 5.63
C ALA A 67 0.06 10.31 5.52
N SER A 68 -1.04 9.89 4.89
CA SER A 68 -2.22 10.74 4.71
C SER A 68 -3.27 10.49 5.81
N PRO A 69 -3.54 11.48 6.69
CA PRO A 69 -4.63 11.42 7.67
C PRO A 69 -6.00 11.16 7.04
N LEU A 70 -6.30 11.81 5.91
CA LEU A 70 -7.58 11.65 5.25
C LEU A 70 -7.73 10.26 4.64
N ALA A 71 -6.65 9.69 4.09
CA ALA A 71 -6.65 8.31 3.63
C ALA A 71 -6.89 7.33 4.80
N LYS A 72 -6.23 7.51 5.95
CA LYS A 72 -6.45 6.71 7.17
C LYS A 72 -7.92 6.75 7.60
N MET A 73 -8.50 7.95 7.67
CA MET A 73 -9.89 8.19 8.09
C MET A 73 -10.93 7.58 7.14
N SER A 74 -10.64 7.56 5.83
CA SER A 74 -11.55 7.04 4.79
C SER A 74 -11.64 5.52 4.75
N PHE A 75 -10.68 4.80 5.36
CA PHE A 75 -10.66 3.35 5.38
C PHE A 75 -11.54 2.79 6.51
N GLU A 76 -11.17 3.05 7.77
CA GLU A 76 -11.99 2.71 8.94
C GLU A 76 -11.57 3.54 10.17
N SER A 77 -12.32 3.44 11.28
CA SER A 77 -11.99 4.12 12.55
C SER A 77 -11.80 5.64 12.43
N THR A 78 -12.65 6.30 11.63
CA THR A 78 -12.55 7.71 11.24
C THR A 78 -12.32 8.65 12.43
N CYS A 79 -13.17 8.60 13.46
CA CYS A 79 -13.06 9.49 14.61
C CYS A 79 -11.75 9.28 15.39
N LYS A 80 -11.26 8.04 15.46
CA LYS A 80 -9.97 7.75 16.12
C LYS A 80 -8.82 8.42 15.39
N PHE A 81 -8.72 8.23 14.07
CA PHE A 81 -7.66 8.85 13.28
C PHE A 81 -7.78 10.37 13.24
N LEU A 82 -9.00 10.92 13.30
CA LEU A 82 -9.23 12.36 13.42
C LEU A 82 -8.72 12.91 14.76
N THR A 83 -9.05 12.24 15.86
CA THR A 83 -8.56 12.62 17.19
C THR A 83 -7.04 12.53 17.25
N ASP A 84 -6.45 11.42 16.77
CA ASP A 84 -5.01 11.23 16.76
C ASP A 84 -4.32 12.33 15.91
N ALA A 85 -4.81 12.62 14.69
CA ALA A 85 -4.29 13.69 13.85
C ALA A 85 -4.38 15.08 14.51
N THR A 86 -5.49 15.37 15.20
CA THR A 86 -5.68 16.66 15.88
C THR A 86 -4.74 16.81 17.09
N ILE A 87 -4.53 15.75 17.86
CA ILE A 87 -3.64 15.75 19.04
C ILE A 87 -2.17 15.92 18.63
N TYR A 88 -1.75 15.22 17.57
CA TYR A 88 -0.36 15.25 17.10
C TYR A 88 -0.06 16.40 16.13
N GLY A 89 -1.06 17.20 15.73
CA GLY A 89 -0.90 18.27 14.75
C GLY A 89 -0.53 17.76 13.36
N ASP A 90 -1.05 16.59 12.98
CA ASP A 90 -0.80 15.96 11.67
C ASP A 90 -1.49 16.77 10.56
N TYR A 91 -0.91 16.79 9.37
CA TYR A 91 -1.46 17.51 8.21
C TYR A 91 -1.37 16.67 6.95
N ASP A 92 -2.35 16.84 6.04
CA ASP A 92 -2.39 16.09 4.79
C ASP A 92 -1.77 16.92 3.65
N VAL A 93 -0.78 16.35 2.96
CA VAL A 93 -0.13 16.96 1.80
C VAL A 93 -0.94 16.81 0.51
N LEU A 94 -2.10 16.13 0.55
CA LEU A 94 -2.99 15.95 -0.59
C LEU A 94 -2.32 15.28 -1.80
N ASN A 95 -1.42 14.33 -1.54
CA ASN A 95 -0.82 13.48 -2.58
C ASN A 95 -1.59 12.16 -2.75
N ASN A 96 -2.27 11.69 -1.70
CA ASN A 96 -3.06 10.47 -1.77
C ASN A 96 -4.37 10.71 -2.55
N PRO A 97 -4.78 9.82 -3.47
CA PRO A 97 -6.03 9.97 -4.21
C PRO A 97 -7.26 10.17 -3.30
N SER A 98 -7.37 9.43 -2.19
CA SER A 98 -8.49 9.56 -1.25
C SER A 98 -8.53 10.95 -0.61
N ALA A 99 -7.37 11.50 -0.23
CA ALA A 99 -7.28 12.84 0.36
C ALA A 99 -7.70 13.93 -0.63
N ARG A 100 -7.28 13.82 -1.89
CA ARG A 100 -7.64 14.78 -2.96
C ARG A 100 -9.13 14.73 -3.28
N LEU A 101 -9.72 13.54 -3.29
CA LEU A 101 -11.16 13.38 -3.46
C LEU A 101 -11.96 14.06 -2.34
N VAL A 102 -11.52 13.94 -1.08
CA VAL A 102 -12.19 14.58 0.07
C VAL A 102 -12.25 16.12 -0.08
N VAL A 103 -11.20 16.74 -0.62
CA VAL A 103 -11.14 18.20 -0.81
C VAL A 103 -11.63 18.67 -2.20
N GLY A 104 -12.05 17.74 -3.07
CA GLY A 104 -12.51 18.06 -4.43
C GLY A 104 -11.40 18.43 -5.42
N ALA A 105 -10.15 18.04 -5.17
CA ALA A 105 -9.02 18.28 -6.06
C ALA A 105 -8.84 17.15 -7.10
N PRO A 106 -8.39 17.44 -8.34
CA PRO A 106 -8.07 16.42 -9.34
C PRO A 106 -6.97 15.47 -8.83
N ILE A 107 -7.12 14.15 -9.01
CA ILE A 107 -6.13 13.17 -8.52
C ILE A 107 -4.81 13.24 -9.31
N LEU A 108 -3.68 12.96 -8.63
CA LEU A 108 -2.35 12.93 -9.25
C LEU A 108 -2.03 11.55 -9.88
N ALA A 109 -2.93 11.05 -10.72
CA ALA A 109 -2.78 9.78 -11.42
C ALA A 109 -3.41 9.87 -12.82
N GLY A 110 -2.89 9.10 -13.77
CA GLY A 110 -3.36 9.13 -15.16
C GLY A 110 -3.15 10.52 -15.77
N THR A 111 -4.23 11.16 -16.22
CA THR A 111 -4.18 12.48 -16.87
C THR A 111 -3.88 13.64 -15.92
N GLY A 112 -4.01 13.44 -14.61
CA GLY A 112 -3.72 14.48 -13.60
C GLY A 112 -2.25 14.50 -13.11
N ILE A 113 -1.36 13.74 -13.74
CA ILE A 113 0.07 13.68 -13.35
C ILE A 113 0.87 14.90 -13.84
N CYS A 114 0.36 15.62 -14.84
CA CYS A 114 1.02 16.79 -15.40
C CYS A 114 0.02 17.95 -15.57
N ASP A 115 0.57 19.16 -15.54
CA ASP A 115 -0.17 20.37 -15.87
C ASP A 115 -0.02 20.68 -17.36
N VAL A 116 -1.08 21.25 -17.94
CA VAL A 116 -1.08 21.75 -19.31
C VAL A 116 -0.86 23.26 -19.25
N LEU A 117 0.22 23.73 -19.88
CA LEU A 117 0.56 25.13 -19.99
C LEU A 117 0.29 25.62 -21.41
N GLN A 118 -0.29 26.80 -21.54
CA GLN A 118 -0.43 27.48 -22.82
C GLN A 118 0.80 28.38 -23.05
N GLU A 119 1.38 28.31 -24.25
CA GLU A 119 2.49 29.17 -24.65
C GLU A 119 2.05 30.63 -24.71
N ALA A 120 2.84 31.53 -24.11
CA ALA A 120 2.57 32.97 -24.13
C ALA A 120 2.90 33.51 -25.53
N ALA A 121 2.00 34.36 -26.06
CA ALA A 121 2.13 34.98 -27.37
C ALA A 121 3.28 35.99 -27.46
#